data_AF-W9G6W7-F1
#
_entry.id   AF-W9G6W7-F1
#
_cell.length_a   1.000
_cell.length_b   1.000
_cell.length_c   1.000
_cell.angle_alpha   90.00
_cell.angle_beta   90.00
_cell.angle_gamma   90.00
#
_symmetry.space_group_name_H-M   'P 1'
#
loop_
_entity.id
_entity.type
_entity.pdbx_description
1 polymer ?
#
loop_
_entity_poly.entity_id
_entity_poly.type
_entity_poly.pdbx_seq_one_letter_code
_entity_poly.pdbx_strand_id
1 'polypeptide(L)'
;MLTALRQGRVAGLRVTVACVRALGEAPHDVYLVDLALQDQPTRGGGRFDEVPYLECLEPVLDAVGGPTSWIVDVSRTHRSDRDGLGEAHLSVVLALGATPPTDESGPDVTPVVRSAFARMAETLPARPADALPRDAAIAAATDAVMHAFPRLGAEALSLTDEEHHAAEGWWSVGLAQPGVARFQVQLGFVPGVAESAHVRHLPLGEVVDSVGA
;
A
#
# COMPACT_ATOMS: atom_id res chain seq x y z
N MET A 1 -33.60 20.34 15.10
CA MET A 1 -32.20 20.40 15.58
C MET A 1 -31.41 19.46 14.69
N LEU A 2 -30.64 19.98 13.74
CA LEU A 2 -29.74 19.17 12.92
C LEU A 2 -28.53 18.81 13.79
N THR A 3 -28.48 17.59 14.30
CA THR A 3 -27.26 17.02 14.86
C THR A 3 -26.25 16.93 13.73
N ALA A 4 -25.37 17.93 13.65
CA ALA A 4 -24.22 17.85 12.75
C ALA A 4 -23.50 16.53 13.03
N LEU A 5 -23.40 15.67 12.01
CA LEU A 5 -22.58 14.46 12.05
C LEU A 5 -21.15 14.91 12.34
N ARG A 6 -20.73 14.84 13.60
CA ARG A 6 -19.35 15.13 13.98
C ARG A 6 -18.52 13.97 13.44
N GLN A 7 -17.62 14.28 12.50
CA GLN A 7 -16.61 13.34 12.04
C GLN A 7 -15.85 12.81 13.27
N GLY A 8 -16.09 11.55 13.61
CA GLY A 8 -15.62 10.91 14.84
C GLY A 8 -14.14 10.54 14.81
N ARG A 9 -13.70 9.85 15.86
CA ARG A 9 -12.33 9.30 15.97
C ARG A 9 -12.10 8.24 14.90
N VAL A 10 -10.85 8.09 14.49
CA VAL A 10 -10.41 7.06 13.54
C VAL A 10 -9.54 6.04 14.28
N ALA A 11 -9.82 4.76 14.10
CA ALA A 11 -9.02 3.66 14.66
C ALA A 11 -7.79 3.32 13.82
N GLY A 12 -7.94 3.42 12.50
CA GLY A 12 -6.94 2.99 11.55
C GLY A 12 -6.86 3.93 10.36
N LEU A 13 -5.65 4.15 9.89
CA LEU A 13 -5.36 4.86 8.66
C LEU A 13 -4.69 3.89 7.69
N ARG A 14 -5.31 3.67 6.53
CA ARG A 14 -4.65 3.04 5.38
C ARG A 14 -4.08 4.13 4.48
N VAL A 15 -2.83 3.99 4.06
CA VAL A 15 -2.25 4.84 3.01
C VAL A 15 -1.87 3.96 1.83
N THR A 16 -2.26 4.38 0.63
CA THR A 16 -1.96 3.71 -0.63
C THR A 16 -1.24 4.67 -1.57
N VAL A 17 -0.11 4.24 -2.15
CA VAL A 17 0.56 4.94 -3.25
C VAL A 17 0.62 3.99 -4.44
N ALA A 18 -0.05 4.34 -5.54
CA ALA A 18 -0.12 3.53 -6.74
C ALA A 18 0.60 4.23 -7.90
N CYS A 19 1.50 3.52 -8.56
CA CYS A 19 2.24 4.00 -9.73
C CYS A 19 1.57 3.46 -11.00
N VAL A 20 1.14 4.35 -11.88
CA VAL A 20 0.51 4.04 -13.18
C VAL A 20 1.34 4.67 -14.30
N ARG A 21 1.21 4.17 -15.53
CA ARG A 21 1.80 4.82 -16.70
C ARG A 21 1.04 6.10 -17.05
N ALA A 22 -0.29 6.01 -17.07
CA ALA A 22 -1.21 7.11 -17.26
C ALA A 22 -2.41 7.00 -16.31
N LEU A 23 -3.02 8.14 -15.97
CA LEU A 23 -4.22 8.15 -15.14
C LEU A 23 -5.35 7.34 -15.80
N GLY A 24 -5.92 6.39 -15.04
CA GLY A 24 -6.96 5.48 -15.53
C GLY A 24 -6.45 4.11 -16.00
N GLU A 25 -5.14 3.92 -16.12
CA GLU A 25 -4.53 2.61 -16.35
C GLU A 25 -4.38 1.80 -15.05
N ALA A 26 -4.15 0.50 -15.19
CA ALA A 26 -3.84 -0.37 -14.05
C ALA A 26 -2.46 -0.04 -13.47
N PRO A 27 -2.29 -0.04 -12.14
CA PRO A 27 -1.00 0.21 -11.53
C PRO A 27 -0.01 -0.92 -11.79
N HIS A 28 1.28 -0.58 -11.85
CA HIS A 28 2.37 -1.56 -11.96
C HIS A 28 3.09 -1.76 -10.62
N ASP A 29 3.15 -0.74 -9.77
CA ASP A 29 3.61 -0.84 -8.39
C ASP A 29 2.58 -0.17 -7.46
N VAL A 30 2.28 -0.81 -6.34
CA VAL A 30 1.38 -0.29 -5.30
C VAL A 30 2.03 -0.49 -3.93
N TYR A 31 2.14 0.59 -3.17
CA TYR A 31 2.66 0.59 -1.81
C TYR A 31 1.52 0.85 -0.84
N LEU A 32 1.51 0.10 0.26
CA LEU A 32 0.47 0.12 1.28
C LEU A 32 1.11 0.22 2.66
N VAL A 33 0.47 0.97 3.55
CA VAL A 33 0.76 0.90 4.99
C VAL A 33 -0.54 1.08 5.77
N ASP A 34 -0.78 0.19 6.71
CA ASP A 34 -1.86 0.30 7.68
C ASP A 34 -1.30 0.76 9.03
N LEU A 35 -1.91 1.79 9.59
CA LEU A 35 -1.47 2.46 10.80
C LEU A 35 -2.57 2.41 11.87
N ALA A 36 -2.29 1.78 13.01
CA ALA A 36 -3.21 1.75 14.15
C ALA A 36 -3.09 3.06 14.97
N LEU A 37 -4.18 3.83 15.03
CA LEU A 37 -4.23 5.15 15.66
C LEU A 37 -4.81 5.14 17.10
N GLN A 38 -5.26 3.98 17.57
CA GLN A 38 -6.04 3.82 18.80
C GLN A 38 -5.30 4.24 20.09
N ASP A 39 -3.97 4.35 20.06
CA ASP A 39 -3.14 4.62 21.25
C ASP A 39 -2.72 6.09 21.41
N GLN A 40 -3.21 7.01 20.57
CA GLN A 40 -2.87 8.43 20.73
C GLN A 40 -3.71 9.12 21.83
N PRO A 41 -3.08 9.68 22.89
CA PRO A 41 -3.79 10.43 23.93
C PRO A 41 -4.32 11.74 23.33
N THR A 42 -5.58 11.72 22.88
CA THR A 42 -6.25 12.93 22.38
C THR A 42 -6.56 13.87 23.55
N ARG A 43 -5.75 14.92 23.71
CA ARG A 43 -6.12 16.08 24.53
C ARG A 43 -7.32 16.79 23.89
N GLY A 44 -8.52 16.41 24.31
CA GLY A 44 -9.76 17.14 24.03
C GLY A 44 -10.45 16.75 22.73
N GLY A 45 -11.45 15.86 22.80
CA GLY A 45 -12.50 15.69 21.79
C GLY A 45 -12.06 15.49 20.33
N GLY A 46 -10.82 15.01 20.13
CA GLY A 46 -10.02 15.19 18.91
C GLY A 46 -10.64 14.61 17.65
N ARG A 47 -10.83 15.48 16.66
CA ARG A 47 -11.05 15.13 15.26
C ARG A 47 -9.75 14.53 14.71
N PHE A 48 -9.85 13.50 13.87
CA PHE A 48 -8.70 12.99 13.13
C PHE A 48 -8.22 14.05 12.11
N ASP A 49 -6.92 14.32 12.11
CA ASP A 49 -6.25 15.29 11.25
C ASP A 49 -5.29 14.56 10.30
N GLU A 50 -5.54 14.67 9.00
CA GLU A 50 -4.78 14.03 7.92
C GLU A 50 -3.53 14.80 7.55
N VAL A 51 -3.46 16.10 7.89
CA VAL A 51 -2.40 17.00 7.42
C VAL A 51 -1.00 16.44 7.70
N PRO A 52 -0.66 15.95 8.91
CA PRO A 52 0.68 15.41 9.17
C PRO A 52 1.06 14.20 8.30
N TYR A 53 0.07 13.40 7.90
CA TYR A 53 0.30 12.24 7.03
C TYR A 53 0.45 12.68 5.57
N LEU A 54 -0.33 13.67 5.13
CA LEU A 54 -0.17 14.25 3.78
C LEU A 54 1.19 14.92 3.60
N GLU A 55 1.69 15.64 4.62
CA GLU A 55 3.04 16.23 4.62
C GLU A 55 4.14 15.17 4.45
N CYS A 56 3.94 13.96 4.96
CA CYS A 56 4.90 12.86 4.75
C CYS A 56 4.94 12.38 3.30
N LEU A 57 3.88 12.62 2.51
CA LEU A 57 3.77 12.23 1.10
C LEU A 57 4.28 13.30 0.13
N GLU A 58 4.50 14.54 0.56
CA GLU A 58 5.03 15.61 -0.29
C GLU A 58 6.31 15.20 -1.04
N PRO A 59 7.32 14.56 -0.39
CA PRO A 59 8.52 14.11 -1.11
C PRO A 59 8.23 13.08 -2.21
N VAL A 60 7.17 12.28 -2.05
CA VAL A 60 6.75 11.30 -3.07
C VAL A 60 6.18 12.01 -4.29
N LEU A 61 5.40 13.08 -4.06
CA LEU A 61 4.87 13.93 -5.13
C LEU A 61 5.98 14.74 -5.84
N ASP A 62 7.02 15.13 -5.11
CA ASP A 62 8.17 15.85 -5.69
C ASP A 62 9.12 14.92 -6.46
N ALA A 63 9.28 13.67 -6.02
CA ALA A 63 10.18 12.68 -6.63
C ALA A 63 9.82 12.32 -8.08
N VAL A 64 8.58 12.59 -8.51
CA VAL A 64 8.11 12.34 -9.87
C VAL A 64 8.46 13.46 -10.88
N GLY A 65 9.21 14.48 -10.46
CA GLY A 65 10.18 15.18 -11.30
C GLY A 65 9.67 15.96 -12.54
N GLY A 66 8.43 16.45 -12.56
CA GLY A 66 7.91 17.22 -13.70
C GLY A 66 6.38 17.29 -13.73
N PRO A 67 5.73 17.64 -14.86
CA PRO A 67 4.28 17.74 -14.95
C PRO A 67 3.63 16.35 -15.04
N THR A 68 4.00 15.46 -14.13
CA THR A 68 3.35 14.18 -13.90
C THR A 68 2.05 14.44 -13.16
N SER A 69 0.93 14.15 -13.82
CA SER A 69 -0.39 14.32 -13.23
C SER A 69 -0.58 13.28 -12.12
N TRP A 70 -0.83 13.73 -10.91
CA TRP A 70 -1.17 12.87 -9.78
C TRP A 70 -2.59 13.16 -9.29
N ILE A 71 -3.19 12.16 -8.65
CA ILE A 71 -4.47 12.29 -7.96
C ILE A 71 -4.23 11.92 -6.51
N VAL A 72 -4.67 12.78 -5.59
CA VAL A 72 -4.78 12.47 -4.17
C VAL A 72 -6.25 12.37 -3.82
N ASP A 73 -6.70 11.19 -3.39
CA ASP A 73 -8.02 10.95 -2.84
C ASP A 73 -7.90 10.76 -1.32
N VAL A 74 -8.80 11.42 -0.59
CA VAL A 74 -8.89 11.34 0.87
C VAL A 74 -10.32 10.96 1.22
N SER A 75 -10.50 9.74 1.70
CA SER A 75 -11.80 9.23 2.12
C SER A 75 -11.81 8.89 3.61
N ARG A 76 -12.99 9.05 4.22
CA ARG A 76 -13.21 8.75 5.64
C ARG A 76 -14.52 8.01 5.80
N THR A 77 -14.49 6.93 6.56
CA THR A 77 -15.67 6.22 7.01
C THR A 77 -15.86 6.52 8.48
N HIS A 78 -17.07 6.98 8.85
CA HIS A 78 -17.41 7.26 10.24
C HIS A 78 -18.50 6.31 10.70
N ARG A 79 -18.32 5.75 11.90
CA ARG A 79 -19.38 5.04 12.63
C ARG A 79 -19.85 5.93 13.77
N SER A 80 -21.18 6.00 13.95
CA SER A 80 -21.84 6.87 14.94
C SER A 80 -22.50 6.09 16.08
N ASP A 81 -22.27 4.78 16.15
CA ASP A 81 -22.56 3.98 17.33
C ASP A 81 -21.67 4.42 18.50
N ARG A 82 -22.11 4.11 19.73
CA ARG A 82 -21.54 4.64 20.98
C ARG A 82 -20.03 4.45 21.13
N ASP A 83 -19.48 3.43 20.47
CA ASP A 83 -18.07 3.05 20.45
C ASP A 83 -17.48 3.03 19.03
N GLY A 84 -18.18 3.66 18.07
CA GLY A 84 -17.87 3.62 16.65
C GLY A 84 -16.56 4.31 16.30
N LEU A 85 -15.51 3.53 16.09
CA LEU A 85 -14.28 4.02 15.49
C LEU A 85 -14.45 4.02 13.96
N GLY A 86 -14.08 5.13 13.35
CA GLY A 86 -14.00 5.27 11.91
C GLY A 86 -12.69 4.75 11.33
N GLU A 87 -12.60 4.76 10.00
CA GLU A 87 -11.40 4.44 9.23
C GLU A 87 -11.11 5.61 8.29
N ALA A 88 -9.83 5.89 8.08
CA ALA A 88 -9.39 6.85 7.08
C ALA A 88 -8.56 6.15 6.01
N HIS A 89 -8.71 6.58 4.77
CA HIS A 89 -7.91 6.10 3.66
C HIS A 89 -7.37 7.30 2.87
N LEU A 90 -6.04 7.35 2.76
CA LEU A 90 -5.32 8.26 1.87
C LEU A 90 -4.83 7.47 0.66
N SER A 91 -5.22 7.87 -0.54
CA SER A 91 -4.81 7.22 -1.78
C SER A 91 -4.13 8.22 -2.69
N VAL A 92 -2.93 7.90 -3.16
CA VAL A 92 -2.16 8.69 -4.11
C VAL A 92 -1.96 7.85 -5.37
N VAL A 93 -2.35 8.37 -6.52
CA VAL A 93 -2.07 7.78 -7.84
C VAL A 93 -1.08 8.66 -8.57
N LEU A 94 0.10 8.12 -8.86
CA LEU A 94 1.19 8.79 -9.56
C LEU A 94 1.22 8.31 -11.01
N ALA A 95 0.98 9.22 -11.98
CA ALA A 95 1.22 8.90 -13.39
C ALA A 95 2.67 9.21 -13.75
N LEU A 96 3.49 8.16 -13.90
CA LEU A 96 4.93 8.29 -14.16
C LEU A 96 5.28 8.48 -15.65
N GLY A 97 4.28 8.43 -16.53
CA GLY A 97 4.47 8.48 -17.97
C GLY A 97 4.89 7.13 -18.57
N ALA A 98 5.14 7.13 -19.88
CA ALA A 98 5.66 5.96 -20.57
C ALA A 98 7.12 5.70 -20.19
N THR A 99 7.46 4.43 -19.97
CA THR A 99 8.84 3.94 -19.88
C THR A 99 9.65 4.54 -21.02
N PRO A 100 10.79 5.22 -20.79
CA PRO A 100 11.59 5.77 -21.87
C PRO A 100 12.03 4.63 -22.80
N PRO A 101 12.19 4.89 -24.11
CA PRO A 101 12.56 3.88 -25.06
C PRO A 101 13.99 3.42 -24.77
N THR A 102 14.13 2.23 -24.19
CA THR A 102 15.38 1.47 -24.00
C THR A 102 16.45 2.14 -23.12
N ASP A 103 16.83 1.45 -22.04
CA ASP A 103 17.96 1.71 -21.11
C ASP A 103 17.85 2.73 -19.97
N GLU A 104 16.79 3.54 -19.86
CA GLU A 104 16.56 4.36 -18.66
C GLU A 104 15.44 3.77 -17.81
N SER A 105 15.79 3.05 -16.73
CA SER A 105 14.83 2.77 -15.66
C SER A 105 14.21 4.10 -15.23
N GLY A 106 12.88 4.22 -15.31
CA GLY A 106 12.17 5.39 -14.80
C GLY A 106 12.51 5.69 -13.33
N PRO A 107 12.10 6.85 -12.79
CA PRO A 107 12.43 7.21 -11.42
C PRO A 107 11.95 6.13 -10.45
N ASP A 108 12.88 5.49 -9.74
CA ASP A 108 12.53 4.53 -8.69
C ASP A 108 12.02 5.30 -7.47
N VAL A 109 10.69 5.36 -7.34
CA VAL A 109 10.01 6.02 -6.22
C VAL A 109 10.00 5.16 -4.95
N THR A 110 10.36 3.88 -5.04
CA THR A 110 10.37 2.92 -3.92
C THR A 110 11.08 3.45 -2.66
N PRO A 111 12.33 3.96 -2.73
CA PRO A 111 13.01 4.47 -1.53
C PRO A 111 12.31 5.69 -0.92
N VAL A 112 11.72 6.56 -1.75
CA VAL A 112 11.02 7.76 -1.28
C VAL A 112 9.71 7.38 -0.60
N VAL A 113 8.94 6.48 -1.19
CA VAL A 113 7.70 5.96 -0.58
C VAL A 113 7.98 5.22 0.73
N ARG A 114 9.03 4.38 0.77
CA ARG A 114 9.47 3.70 2.00
C ARG A 114 9.80 4.70 3.10
N SER A 115 10.51 5.78 2.77
CA SER A 115 10.91 6.82 3.71
C SER A 115 9.70 7.62 4.22
N ALA A 116 8.75 7.94 3.33
CA ALA A 116 7.49 8.60 3.69
C ALA A 116 6.68 7.75 4.69
N PHE A 117 6.51 6.46 4.42
CA PHE A 117 5.78 5.56 5.31
C PHE A 117 6.51 5.33 6.65
N ALA A 118 7.84 5.24 6.64
CA ALA A 118 8.63 5.17 7.88
C ALA A 118 8.39 6.41 8.76
N ARG A 119 8.42 7.60 8.17
CA ARG A 119 8.14 8.86 8.89
C ARG A 119 6.73 8.92 9.45
N MET A 120 5.73 8.36 8.75
CA MET A 120 4.37 8.24 9.28
C MET A 120 4.32 7.32 10.51
N ALA A 121 4.99 6.16 10.43
CA ALA A 121 5.02 5.19 11.52
C ALA A 121 5.73 5.73 12.77
N GLU A 122 6.76 6.56 12.61
CA GLU A 122 7.45 7.24 13.73
C GLU A 122 6.55 8.18 14.54
N THR A 123 5.43 8.64 13.98
CA THR A 123 4.44 9.45 14.72
C THR A 123 3.61 8.65 15.71
N LEU A 124 3.70 7.32 15.65
CA LEU A 124 2.92 6.40 16.48
C LEU A 124 3.80 5.75 17.56
N PRO A 125 3.21 5.33 18.68
CA PRO A 125 3.93 4.56 19.68
C PRO A 125 4.53 3.30 19.04
N ALA A 126 5.80 3.02 19.33
CA ALA A 126 6.45 1.81 18.86
C ALA A 126 5.68 0.57 19.37
N ARG A 127 5.13 -0.21 18.44
CA ARG A 127 4.56 -1.52 18.72
C ARG A 127 5.62 -2.57 18.43
N PRO A 128 5.82 -3.58 19.30
CA PRO A 128 6.66 -4.72 18.93
C PRO A 128 6.11 -5.35 17.65
N ALA A 129 6.96 -5.44 16.63
CA ALA A 129 6.64 -6.19 15.43
C ALA A 129 6.69 -7.67 15.78
N ASP A 130 5.53 -8.26 16.07
CA ASP A 130 5.43 -9.70 16.18
C ASP A 130 5.74 -10.32 14.81
N ALA A 131 6.56 -11.37 14.79
CA ALA A 131 6.91 -12.06 13.56
C ALA A 131 5.63 -12.58 12.90
N LEU A 132 5.35 -12.13 11.68
CA LEU A 132 4.16 -12.51 10.94
C LEU A 132 4.23 -14.01 10.60
N PRO A 133 3.30 -14.85 11.09
CA PRO A 133 3.27 -16.27 10.73
C PRO A 133 3.05 -16.45 9.24
N ARG A 134 3.59 -17.54 8.67
CA ARG A 134 3.50 -17.86 7.23
C ARG A 134 2.09 -17.72 6.65
N ASP A 135 1.10 -18.36 7.27
CA ASP A 135 -0.26 -18.35 6.73
C ASP A 135 -0.90 -16.96 6.81
N ALA A 136 -0.54 -16.18 7.84
CA ALA A 136 -0.94 -14.78 7.96
C ALA A 136 -0.25 -13.90 6.89
N ALA A 137 1.00 -14.20 6.53
CA ALA A 137 1.71 -13.54 5.45
C ALA A 137 1.05 -13.82 4.09
N ILE A 138 0.69 -15.06 3.79
CA ILE A 138 0.00 -15.40 2.54
C ILE A 138 -1.37 -14.71 2.45
N ALA A 139 -2.14 -14.71 3.55
CA ALA A 139 -3.42 -14.02 3.62
C ALA A 139 -3.26 -12.50 3.41
N ALA A 140 -2.32 -11.88 4.14
CA ALA A 140 -2.04 -10.45 4.01
C ALA A 140 -1.55 -10.07 2.61
N ALA A 141 -0.74 -10.91 1.97
CA ALA A 141 -0.30 -10.70 0.59
C ALA A 141 -1.46 -10.78 -0.40
N THR A 142 -2.37 -11.72 -0.20
CA THR A 142 -3.59 -11.87 -1.01
C THR A 142 -4.48 -10.65 -0.85
N ASP A 143 -4.72 -10.20 0.38
CA ASP A 143 -5.51 -9.00 0.66
C ASP A 143 -4.89 -7.74 0.05
N ALA A 144 -3.55 -7.61 0.10
CA ALA A 144 -2.83 -6.51 -0.53
C ALA A 144 -3.02 -6.48 -2.05
N VAL A 145 -2.94 -7.64 -2.72
CA VAL A 145 -3.22 -7.75 -4.17
C VAL A 145 -4.67 -7.42 -4.47
N MET A 146 -5.62 -7.95 -3.71
CA MET A 146 -7.05 -7.68 -3.92
C MET A 146 -7.41 -6.21 -3.70
N HIS A 147 -6.76 -5.54 -2.74
CA HIS A 147 -6.89 -4.10 -2.53
C HIS A 147 -6.28 -3.29 -3.68
N ALA A 148 -5.07 -3.66 -4.13
CA ALA A 148 -4.38 -2.98 -5.22
C ALA A 148 -5.07 -3.17 -6.59
N PHE A 149 -5.71 -4.33 -6.79
CA PHE A 149 -6.32 -4.74 -8.05
C PHE A 149 -7.75 -5.27 -7.83
N PRO A 150 -8.71 -4.38 -7.48
CA PRO A 150 -10.06 -4.78 -7.07
C PRO A 150 -10.92 -5.42 -8.18
N ARG A 151 -10.43 -5.41 -9.43
CA ARG A 151 -11.09 -6.08 -10.57
C ARG A 151 -10.75 -7.57 -10.68
N LEU A 152 -9.79 -8.06 -9.89
CA LEU A 152 -9.48 -9.49 -9.82
C LEU A 152 -10.61 -10.21 -9.06
N GLY A 153 -10.95 -11.43 -9.47
CA GLY A 153 -11.84 -12.29 -8.71
C GLY A 153 -11.10 -12.95 -7.55
N ALA A 154 -11.69 -12.98 -6.35
CA ALA A 154 -11.05 -13.55 -5.16
C ALA A 154 -10.70 -15.05 -5.28
N GLU A 155 -11.42 -15.80 -6.12
CA GLU A 155 -11.14 -17.23 -6.37
C GLU A 155 -9.93 -17.48 -7.28
N ALA A 156 -9.21 -16.43 -7.68
CA ALA A 156 -8.32 -16.49 -8.84
C ALA A 156 -6.83 -16.46 -8.51
N LEU A 157 -6.41 -16.24 -7.26
CA LEU A 157 -4.98 -16.12 -6.90
C LEU A 157 -4.44 -17.44 -6.33
N SER A 158 -3.40 -17.97 -6.98
CA SER A 158 -2.61 -19.10 -6.51
C SER A 158 -1.22 -18.64 -6.06
N LEU A 159 -0.74 -19.19 -4.95
CA LEU A 159 0.64 -19.01 -4.47
C LEU A 159 1.63 -19.62 -5.47
N THR A 160 2.64 -18.84 -5.89
CA THR A 160 3.70 -19.30 -6.79
C THR A 160 5.03 -19.51 -6.08
N ASP A 161 5.38 -18.61 -5.16
CA ASP A 161 6.62 -18.62 -4.41
C ASP A 161 6.43 -17.90 -3.08
N GLU A 162 7.27 -18.24 -2.09
CA GLU A 162 7.32 -17.54 -0.81
C GLU A 162 8.74 -17.61 -0.24
N GLU A 163 9.17 -16.53 0.40
CA GLU A 163 10.47 -16.44 1.07
C GLU A 163 10.32 -15.61 2.35
N HIS A 164 10.85 -16.11 3.47
CA HIS A 164 10.85 -15.39 4.74
C HIS A 164 12.25 -14.90 5.07
N HIS A 165 12.40 -13.58 5.16
CA HIS A 165 13.63 -12.92 5.56
C HIS A 165 13.57 -12.63 7.07
N ALA A 166 13.74 -13.67 7.88
CA ALA A 166 13.51 -13.60 9.31
C ALA A 166 14.44 -12.63 10.06
N ALA A 167 15.67 -12.44 9.57
CA ALA A 167 16.62 -11.51 10.18
C ALA A 167 16.23 -10.04 9.93
N GLU A 168 15.58 -9.78 8.80
CA GLU A 168 15.12 -8.47 8.36
C GLU A 168 13.63 -8.21 8.66
N GLY A 169 12.89 -9.23 9.07
CA GLY A 169 11.49 -9.13 9.53
C GLY A 169 10.46 -8.95 8.42
N TRP A 170 10.72 -9.44 7.20
CA TRP A 170 9.83 -9.25 6.04
C TRP A 170 9.61 -10.55 5.25
N TRP A 171 8.52 -10.59 4.49
CA TRP A 171 8.15 -11.73 3.63
C TRP A 171 8.08 -11.30 2.17
N SER A 172 8.54 -12.17 1.28
CA SER A 172 8.29 -12.13 -0.17
C SER A 172 7.24 -13.19 -0.49
N VAL A 173 6.16 -12.83 -1.18
CA VAL A 173 5.10 -13.76 -1.59
C VAL A 173 4.76 -13.50 -3.06
N GLY A 174 4.97 -14.51 -3.90
CA GLY A 174 4.53 -14.51 -5.29
C GLY A 174 3.12 -15.05 -5.41
N LEU A 175 2.24 -14.31 -6.07
CA LEU A 175 0.85 -14.68 -6.35
C LEU A 175 0.60 -14.60 -7.85
N ALA A 176 -0.17 -15.54 -8.39
CA ALA A 176 -0.55 -15.49 -9.80
C ALA A 176 -2.04 -15.77 -9.97
N GLN A 177 -2.64 -15.05 -10.91
CA GLN A 177 -3.89 -15.48 -11.53
C GLN A 177 -3.55 -16.22 -12.82
N PRO A 178 -3.81 -17.54 -12.91
CA PRO A 178 -3.43 -18.34 -14.07
C PRO A 178 -3.89 -17.71 -15.38
N GLY A 179 -2.92 -17.45 -16.29
CA GLY A 179 -3.17 -16.88 -17.61
C GLY A 179 -3.55 -15.40 -17.65
N VAL A 180 -3.58 -14.70 -16.50
CA VAL A 180 -4.06 -13.30 -16.42
C VAL A 180 -2.99 -12.37 -15.88
N ALA A 181 -2.40 -12.68 -14.72
CA ALA A 181 -1.47 -11.77 -14.06
C ALA A 181 -0.55 -12.50 -13.09
N ARG A 182 0.62 -11.92 -12.81
CA ARG A 182 1.51 -12.34 -11.73
C ARG A 182 1.87 -11.13 -10.87
N PHE A 183 1.97 -11.35 -9.57
CA PHE A 183 2.26 -10.33 -8.58
C PHE A 183 3.42 -10.80 -7.70
N GLN A 184 4.29 -9.87 -7.33
CA GLN A 184 5.21 -10.05 -6.21
C GLN A 184 4.75 -9.14 -5.08
N VAL A 185 4.63 -9.68 -3.88
CA VAL A 185 4.27 -8.91 -2.69
C VAL A 185 5.40 -8.98 -1.68
N GLN A 186 5.92 -7.82 -1.28
CA GLN A 186 6.80 -7.68 -0.13
C GLN A 186 5.97 -7.19 1.06
N LEU A 187 5.84 -7.99 2.12
CA LEU A 187 5.24 -7.60 3.40
C LEU A 187 6.33 -7.21 4.39
N GLY A 188 6.10 -6.24 5.27
CA GLY A 188 7.16 -5.60 6.06
C GLY A 188 8.03 -4.70 5.19
N PHE A 189 7.44 -4.06 4.17
CA PHE A 189 8.12 -3.14 3.25
C PHE A 189 8.86 -2.02 3.99
N VAL A 190 8.26 -1.48 5.04
CA VAL A 190 8.88 -0.55 5.97
C VAL A 190 9.43 -1.33 7.17
N PRO A 191 10.74 -1.23 7.46
CA PRO A 191 11.33 -1.91 8.61
C PRO A 191 10.60 -1.58 9.91
N GLY A 192 10.24 -2.62 10.68
CA GLY A 192 9.51 -2.47 11.94
C GLY A 192 8.01 -2.23 11.81
N VAL A 193 7.46 -2.16 10.60
CA VAL A 193 6.02 -1.99 10.35
C VAL A 193 5.50 -3.20 9.56
N ALA A 194 5.03 -4.22 10.29
CA ALA A 194 4.58 -5.48 9.69
C ALA A 194 3.40 -5.28 8.72
N GLU A 195 2.49 -4.33 9.01
CA GLU A 195 1.33 -4.02 8.17
C GLU A 195 1.66 -3.07 7.01
N SER A 196 2.91 -3.09 6.51
CA SER A 196 3.32 -2.40 5.29
C SER A 196 3.58 -3.38 4.16
N ALA A 197 3.15 -3.04 2.95
CA ALA A 197 3.30 -3.90 1.79
C ALA A 197 3.74 -3.13 0.54
N HIS A 198 4.46 -3.81 -0.35
CA HIS A 198 4.74 -3.38 -1.71
C HIS A 198 4.30 -4.50 -2.66
N VAL A 199 3.31 -4.21 -3.49
CA VAL A 199 2.78 -5.10 -4.51
C VAL A 199 3.29 -4.63 -5.87
N ARG A 200 3.97 -5.53 -6.58
CA ARG A 200 4.42 -5.31 -7.96
C ARG A 200 3.67 -6.22 -8.90
N HIS A 201 3.08 -5.65 -9.95
CA HIS A 201 2.51 -6.40 -11.05
C HIS A 201 3.61 -6.74 -12.06
N LEU A 202 3.82 -8.04 -12.28
CA LEU A 202 4.83 -8.56 -13.19
C LEU A 202 4.21 -8.84 -14.57
N PRO A 203 4.93 -8.57 -15.67
CA PRO A 203 4.50 -9.01 -16.98
C PRO A 203 4.36 -10.54 -16.99
N LEU A 204 3.33 -11.04 -17.66
CA LEU A 204 3.22 -12.46 -17.97
C LEU A 204 4.43 -12.83 -18.86
N GLY A 205 5.38 -13.59 -18.32
CA GLY A 205 6.49 -14.09 -19.12
C GLY A 205 5.95 -14.94 -20.28
N GLU A 206 6.44 -14.71 -21.50
CA GLU A 206 6.28 -15.70 -22.56
C GLU A 206 6.95 -16.99 -22.08
N VAL A 207 6.15 -18.02 -21.86
CA VAL A 207 6.68 -19.38 -21.68
C VAL A 207 7.24 -19.78 -23.04
N VAL A 208 8.55 -19.62 -23.20
CA VAL A 208 9.25 -20.20 -24.34
C VAL A 208 9.27 -21.70 -24.08
N ASP A 209 8.26 -22.41 -24.61
CA ASP A 209 8.26 -23.87 -24.67
C ASP A 209 9.50 -24.30 -25.47
N SER A 210 10.59 -24.55 -24.75
CA SER A 210 11.75 -25.24 -25.30
C SER A 210 11.36 -26.70 -25.44
N VAL A 211 10.67 -27.03 -26.53
CA VAL A 211 10.53 -28.40 -26.99
C VAL A 211 11.92 -28.84 -27.43
N GLY A 212 12.62 -29.55 -26.54
CA GLY A 212 13.91 -30.17 -26.82
C GLY A 212 13.77 -31.19 -27.95
N ALA A 213 14.68 -31.06 -28.93
CA ALA A 213 14.90 -31.99 -30.04
C ALA A 213 15.59 -33.28 -29.59
#